data_AF-A0A533Z6V5-F1
#
_entry.id   AF-A0A533Z6V5-F1
#
_cell.length_a   1.000
_cell.length_b   1.000
_cell.length_c   1.000
_cell.angle_alpha   90.00
_cell.angle_beta   90.00
_cell.angle_gamma   90.00
#
_symmetry.space_group_name_H-M   'P 1'
#
loop_
_entity.id
_entity.type
_entity.pdbx_description
1 polymer ?
#
loop_
_entity_poly.entity_id
_entity_poly.type
_entity_poly.pdbx_seq_one_letter_code
_entity_poly.pdbx_strand_id
1 'polypeptide(L)'
;MVQPPEEKRMAPRHSYTFPVTYTGKVGTPAMPPQEVLFQGKIVDLSSGGIAMETRGHSFLEIGALVRTWIPMSSVPVNVPVLARVQWVRDKDHGPSQLVGLMFVL
;
A
#
# COMPACT_ATOMS: atom_id res chain seq x y z
N MET A 1 -3.51 -22.32 -27.51
CA MET A 1 -2.63 -21.23 -27.00
C MET A 1 -3.49 -20.32 -26.16
N VAL A 2 -3.25 -20.25 -24.85
CA VAL A 2 -3.95 -19.30 -23.96
C VAL A 2 -3.26 -17.96 -24.15
N GLN A 3 -3.97 -16.98 -24.70
CA GLN A 3 -3.47 -15.61 -24.74
C GLN A 3 -3.25 -15.13 -23.29
N PRO A 4 -2.10 -14.54 -22.95
CA PRO A 4 -1.97 -13.88 -21.67
C PRO A 4 -3.07 -12.81 -21.59
N PRO A 5 -3.77 -12.69 -20.46
CA PRO A 5 -4.81 -11.68 -20.32
C PRO A 5 -4.21 -10.32 -20.67
N GLU A 6 -4.86 -9.56 -21.55
CA GLU A 6 -4.43 -8.21 -21.91
C GLU A 6 -4.10 -7.43 -20.63
N GLU A 7 -2.88 -6.89 -20.58
CA GLU A 7 -2.38 -6.12 -19.44
C GLU A 7 -3.26 -4.86 -19.29
N LYS A 8 -4.26 -4.93 -18.41
CA LYS A 8 -5.17 -3.81 -18.12
C LYS A 8 -4.50 -2.64 -17.36
N ARG A 9 -3.20 -2.73 -17.09
CA ARG A 9 -2.47 -1.78 -16.24
C ARG A 9 -1.78 -0.72 -17.09
N MET A 10 -1.96 0.54 -16.70
CA MET A 10 -1.31 1.67 -17.37
C MET A 10 0.13 1.92 -16.91
N ALA A 11 0.54 1.36 -15.76
CA ALA A 11 1.88 1.54 -15.20
C ALA A 11 2.51 0.18 -14.84
N PRO A 12 3.75 -0.10 -15.29
CA PRO A 12 4.47 -1.29 -14.89
C PRO A 12 4.79 -1.26 -13.39
N ARG A 13 4.81 -2.44 -12.77
CA ARG A 13 5.21 -2.61 -11.36
C ARG A 13 6.63 -3.11 -11.28
N HIS A 14 7.39 -2.51 -10.38
CA HIS A 14 8.75 -2.93 -10.05
C HIS A 14 8.74 -3.63 -8.70
N SER A 15 9.44 -4.76 -8.63
CA SER A 15 9.71 -5.42 -7.36
C SER A 15 10.56 -4.48 -6.50
N TYR A 16 10.12 -4.24 -5.26
CA TYR A 16 10.77 -3.31 -4.35
C TYR A 16 11.17 -3.95 -3.03
N THR A 17 10.33 -4.85 -2.50
CA THR A 17 10.52 -5.61 -1.24
C THR A 17 11.34 -4.86 -0.18
N PHE A 18 10.70 -3.92 0.52
CA PHE A 18 11.35 -3.11 1.55
C PHE A 18 10.57 -3.17 2.87
N PRO A 19 11.21 -3.52 4.00
CA PRO A 19 10.52 -3.57 5.30
C PRO A 19 10.14 -2.17 5.76
N VAL A 20 8.94 -2.05 6.33
CA VAL A 20 8.41 -0.77 6.83
C VAL A 20 7.88 -0.90 8.25
N THR A 21 8.22 0.08 9.08
CA THR A 21 7.66 0.28 10.41
C THR A 21 7.58 1.78 10.64
N TYR A 22 6.39 2.35 10.54
CA TYR A 22 6.18 3.79 10.74
C TYR A 22 4.75 4.10 11.18
N THR A 23 4.54 5.29 11.75
CA THR A 23 3.20 5.83 12.00
C THR A 23 2.74 6.64 10.79
N GLY A 24 1.57 6.32 10.25
CA GLY A 24 0.87 7.08 9.22
C GLY A 24 -0.50 7.55 9.72
N LYS A 25 -1.23 8.28 8.88
CA LYS A 25 -2.60 8.72 9.19
C LYS A 25 -3.58 8.09 8.22
N VAL A 26 -4.62 7.45 8.75
CA VAL A 26 -5.68 6.82 7.96
C VAL A 26 -7.00 7.52 8.26
N GLY A 27 -7.70 7.97 7.22
CA GLY A 27 -9.02 8.57 7.35
C GLY A 27 -10.00 7.99 6.34
N THR A 28 -11.27 7.99 6.69
CA THR A 28 -12.38 7.69 5.78
C THR A 28 -13.30 8.91 5.72
N PRO A 29 -14.21 9.03 4.74
CA PRO A 29 -15.21 10.09 4.76
C PRO A 29 -16.09 10.08 6.03
N ALA A 30 -16.22 8.91 6.68
CA ALA A 30 -17.07 8.72 7.86
C ALA A 30 -16.35 8.98 9.20
N MET A 31 -15.00 9.01 9.21
CA MET A 31 -14.23 9.15 10.45
C MET A 31 -13.01 10.08 10.29
N PRO A 32 -12.68 10.88 11.31
CA PRO A 32 -11.49 11.73 11.28
C PRO A 32 -10.21 10.89 11.14
N PRO A 33 -9.13 11.46 10.57
CA PRO A 33 -7.87 10.74 10.42
C PRO A 33 -7.31 10.27 11.77
N GLN A 34 -7.01 8.97 11.87
CA GLN A 34 -6.42 8.34 13.03
C GLN A 34 -4.95 8.02 12.77
N GLU A 35 -4.14 8.11 13.82
CA GLU A 35 -2.76 7.65 13.76
C GLU A 35 -2.72 6.13 13.83
N VAL A 36 -1.95 5.57 12.91
CA VAL A 36 -1.91 4.15 12.66
C VAL A 36 -0.46 3.73 12.53
N LEU A 37 -0.08 2.71 13.28
CA LEU A 37 1.18 2.03 13.08
C LEU A 37 1.07 1.11 11.87
N PHE A 38 1.99 1.24 10.91
CA PHE A 38 2.13 0.35 9.77
C PHE A 38 3.34 -0.55 10.01
N GLN A 39 3.12 -1.85 10.12
CA GLN A 39 4.18 -2.84 10.21
C GLN A 39 4.07 -3.87 9.08
N GLY A 40 5.14 -4.03 8.31
CA GLY A 40 5.20 -5.04 7.27
C GLY A 40 6.25 -4.73 6.21
N LYS A 41 5.89 -4.83 4.94
CA LYS A 41 6.79 -4.54 3.82
C LYS A 41 6.05 -4.03 2.58
N ILE A 42 6.68 -3.11 1.86
CA ILE A 42 6.26 -2.77 0.50
C ILE A 42 6.73 -3.90 -0.41
N VAL A 43 5.83 -4.50 -1.20
CA VAL A 43 6.18 -5.63 -2.08
C VAL A 43 6.44 -5.18 -3.51
N ASP A 44 5.65 -4.23 -4.01
CA ASP A 44 5.79 -3.64 -5.34
C ASP A 44 5.51 -2.13 -5.33
N LEU A 45 6.09 -1.43 -6.30
CA LEU A 45 5.93 0.00 -6.54
C LEU A 45 5.72 0.25 -8.04
N SER A 46 4.89 1.23 -8.35
CA SER A 46 4.73 1.81 -9.69
C SER A 46 4.60 3.33 -9.57
N SER A 47 4.55 4.03 -10.70
CA SER A 47 4.22 5.46 -10.72
C SER A 47 2.80 5.76 -10.22
N GLY A 48 1.90 4.77 -10.20
CA GLY A 48 0.51 4.94 -9.77
C GLY A 48 0.23 4.50 -8.34
N GLY A 49 1.15 3.83 -7.65
CA GLY A 49 0.89 3.30 -6.31
C GLY A 49 1.86 2.22 -5.83
N ILE A 50 1.57 1.67 -4.65
CA ILE A 50 2.31 0.58 -4.01
C ILE A 50 1.39 -0.56 -3.61
N ALA A 51 1.93 -1.76 -3.54
CA ALA A 51 1.34 -2.84 -2.74
C ALA A 51 2.15 -3.05 -1.46
N MET A 52 1.46 -3.25 -0.35
CA MET A 52 2.05 -3.44 0.96
C MET A 52 1.47 -4.68 1.62
N GLU A 53 2.33 -5.51 2.18
CA GLU A 53 1.94 -6.54 3.14
C GLU A 53 1.99 -5.92 4.53
N THR A 54 0.90 -6.03 5.28
CA THR A 54 0.76 -5.50 6.64
C THR A 54 0.44 -6.63 7.62
N ARG A 55 0.84 -6.47 8.89
CA ARG A 55 0.54 -7.44 9.96
C ARG A 55 -0.52 -6.87 10.90
N GLY A 56 -1.65 -7.57 11.06
CA GLY A 56 -2.58 -7.33 12.17
C GLY A 56 -3.42 -6.05 12.10
N HIS A 57 -3.80 -5.59 10.91
CA HIS A 57 -4.38 -4.26 10.73
C HIS A 57 -5.70 -4.27 9.95
N SER A 58 -6.82 -4.40 10.67
CA SER A 58 -8.20 -4.42 10.14
C SER A 58 -8.79 -3.05 9.75
N PHE A 59 -8.03 -1.95 9.83
CA PHE A 59 -8.55 -0.58 9.60
C PHE A 59 -8.39 -0.08 8.16
N LEU A 60 -7.73 -0.85 7.27
CA LEU A 60 -7.53 -0.45 5.88
C LEU A 60 -8.76 -0.83 5.06
N GLU A 61 -9.79 0.00 5.11
CA GLU A 61 -10.98 -0.18 4.28
C GLU A 61 -10.75 0.34 2.87
N ILE A 62 -11.39 -0.30 1.88
CA ILE A 62 -11.36 0.19 0.50
C ILE A 62 -11.89 1.62 0.45
N GLY A 63 -11.12 2.50 -0.16
CA GLY A 63 -11.42 3.91 -0.28
C GLY A 63 -10.86 4.80 0.82
N ALA A 64 -10.33 4.25 1.92
CA ALA A 64 -9.65 5.02 2.95
C ALA A 64 -8.45 5.78 2.36
N LEU A 65 -8.23 7.00 2.85
CA LEU A 65 -7.06 7.80 2.54
C LEU A 65 -5.97 7.53 3.58
N VAL A 66 -4.77 7.25 3.07
CA VAL A 66 -3.58 6.93 3.84
C VAL A 66 -2.52 7.98 3.54
N ARG A 67 -2.18 8.80 4.53
CA ARG A 67 -1.02 9.70 4.48
C ARG A 67 0.17 9.00 5.11
N THR A 68 1.22 8.81 4.33
CA THR A 68 2.35 7.96 4.71
C THR A 68 3.64 8.36 3.99
N TRP A 69 4.70 7.56 4.12
CA TRP A 69 6.01 7.76 3.53
C TRP A 69 6.52 6.47 2.91
N ILE A 70 7.12 6.57 1.72
CA ILE A 70 7.83 5.47 1.07
C ILE A 70 9.32 5.68 1.35
N PRO A 71 9.97 4.82 2.15
CA PRO A 71 11.42 4.87 2.28
C PRO A 71 12.05 4.46 0.95
N MET A 72 13.09 5.17 0.51
CA MET A 72 13.87 4.83 -0.68
C MET A 72 14.99 3.86 -0.33
N SER A 73 15.17 2.79 -1.11
CA SER A 73 16.10 1.71 -0.77
C SER A 73 17.55 2.05 -1.08
N SER A 74 17.78 2.94 -2.05
CA SER A 74 19.10 3.37 -2.50
C SER A 74 19.65 4.60 -1.77
N VAL A 75 18.79 5.38 -1.12
CA VAL A 75 19.13 6.64 -0.45
C VAL A 75 18.31 6.81 0.83
N PRO A 76 18.85 7.40 1.91
CA PRO A 76 18.15 7.55 3.19
C PRO A 76 17.12 8.70 3.15
N VAL A 77 16.16 8.61 2.22
CA VAL A 77 15.10 9.60 1.99
C VAL A 77 13.75 8.91 2.11
N ASN A 78 12.81 9.59 2.77
CA ASN A 78 11.41 9.17 2.83
C ASN A 78 10.58 10.09 1.93
N VAL A 79 9.88 9.50 0.96
CA VAL A 79 8.99 10.23 0.05
C VAL A 79 7.58 10.29 0.66
N PRO A 80 7.08 11.46 1.07
CA PRO A 80 5.72 11.57 1.58
C PRO A 80 4.72 11.30 0.46
N VAL A 81 3.70 10.49 0.74
CA VAL A 81 2.62 10.17 -0.20
C VAL A 81 1.26 10.25 0.46
N LEU A 82 0.28 10.68 -0.32
CA LEU A 82 -1.13 10.47 -0.04
C LEU A 82 -1.62 9.38 -0.98
N ALA A 83 -2.22 8.33 -0.43
CA ALA A 83 -2.70 7.21 -1.21
C ALA A 83 -4.11 6.80 -0.77
N ARG A 84 -4.86 6.21 -1.69
CA ARG A 84 -6.18 5.62 -1.45
C ARG A 84 -6.07 4.11 -1.46
N VAL A 85 -6.68 3.45 -0.49
CA VAL A 85 -6.82 1.98 -0.50
C VAL A 85 -7.71 1.58 -1.67
N GLN A 86 -7.18 0.77 -2.58
CA GLN A 86 -7.87 0.31 -3.78
C GLN A 86 -8.40 -1.12 -3.63
N TRP A 87 -7.66 -1.98 -2.94
CA TRP A 87 -8.05 -3.36 -2.66
C TRP A 87 -7.33 -3.87 -1.42
N VAL A 88 -7.95 -4.84 -0.75
CA VAL A 88 -7.39 -5.59 0.38
C VAL A 88 -7.61 -7.06 0.12
N ARG A 89 -6.60 -7.87 0.41
CA ARG A 89 -6.64 -9.33 0.32
C ARG A 89 -6.06 -9.91 1.59
N ASP A 90 -6.85 -10.71 2.28
CA ASP A 90 -6.32 -11.54 3.36
C ASP A 90 -5.40 -12.62 2.77
N LYS A 91 -4.32 -12.95 3.49
CA LYS A 91 -3.55 -14.15 3.17
C LYS A 91 -4.19 -15.35 3.84
N ASP A 92 -4.25 -16.47 3.11
CA ASP A 92 -4.88 -17.73 3.54
C ASP A 92 -4.34 -18.29 4.88
N HIS A 93 -3.12 -17.89 5.27
CA HIS A 93 -2.46 -18.36 6.49
C HIS A 93 -1.84 -17.22 7.30
N GLY A 94 -2.63 -16.59 8.17
CA GLY A 94 -2.15 -15.69 9.23
C GLY A 94 -2.83 -14.31 9.23
N PRO A 95 -2.53 -13.44 10.21
CA PRO A 95 -3.16 -12.13 10.37
C PRO A 95 -2.59 -11.09 9.38
N SER A 96 -2.00 -11.52 8.27
CA SER A 96 -1.34 -10.63 7.32
C SER A 96 -2.27 -10.30 6.16
N GLN A 97 -2.32 -9.02 5.79
CA GLN A 97 -3.11 -8.53 4.68
C GLN A 97 -2.22 -7.92 3.61
N LEU A 98 -2.54 -8.21 2.35
CA LEU A 98 -1.96 -7.52 1.22
C LEU A 98 -2.91 -6.39 0.81
N VAL A 99 -2.38 -5.17 0.78
CA VAL A 99 -3.15 -3.95 0.51
C VAL A 99 -2.57 -3.23 -0.69
N GLY A 100 -3.42 -2.87 -1.63
CA GLY A 100 -3.08 -2.00 -2.75
C GLY A 100 -3.42 -0.55 -2.45
N LEU A 101 -2.42 0.32 -2.53
CA LEU A 101 -2.54 1.76 -2.35
C LEU A 101 -2.29 2.45 -3.68
N MET A 102 -3.25 3.27 -4.14
CA MET A 102 -3.11 4.09 -5.34
C MET A 102 -2.77 5.52 -4.92
N PHE A 103 -1.76 6.14 -5.51
CA PHE A 103 -1.42 7.52 -5.21
C PHE A 103 -2.55 8.47 -5.61
N VAL A 104 -2.82 9.45 -4.75
CA VAL A 104 -3.70 10.58 -5.02
C VAL A 104 -2.79 11.74 -5.38
N LEU A 105 -2.75 12.08 -6.67
CA LEU A 105 -2.00 13.20 -7.23
C LEU A 105 -2.93 14.40 -7.42
#